data_AF-A0A846S4W3-F1
#
_entry.id   AF-A0A846S4W3-F1
#
_cell.length_a   1.000
_cell.length_b   1.000
_cell.length_c   1.000
_cell.angle_alpha   90.00
_cell.angle_beta   90.00
_cell.angle_gamma   90.00
#
_symmetry.space_group_name_H-M   'P 1'
#
loop_
_entity.id
_entity.type
_entity.pdbx_description
1 polymer ?
#
loop_
_entity_poly.entity_id
_entity_poly.type
_entity_poly.pdbx_seq_one_letter_code
_entity_poly.pdbx_strand_id
1 'polypeptide(L)'
;MTQQQMPQTTYGGPWVPTQQHAGQKSFIATWLLSWLLGGLGIDRFYLGKIGTGFLKLITLGGFGIWTLVDLILTLSGAQKDKRGMPLAGYQQHKKLAWIVTGAVIALGILVGAFSPKPTAGTQIADPAPSVEAEPAAVEEPIEEAVAEQTPEEEPAKEAPVADEPTEEPAAVEPVEEEPVEEEPVEAPAEEEAPVVEEEPSVPAEYSSALTKAQSYSDMMHMSKAGLYDQLTSEYGEQFSAEAAQYGIDNVDADWNQNALEKARSYQDTMAMSPDAIHDQLTSEYGEQFTSSQADYAIEHLNG
;
A
#
# COMPACT_ATOMS: atom_id res chain seq x y z
N MET A 1 15.55 -55.09 36.78
CA MET A 1 14.92 -54.91 35.44
C MET A 1 13.62 -54.18 35.75
N THR A 2 13.49 -52.88 35.49
CA THR A 2 13.51 -52.26 34.16
C THR A 2 13.79 -50.76 34.32
N GLN A 3 14.86 -50.27 33.71
CA GLN A 3 15.10 -48.84 33.47
C GLN A 3 14.05 -48.35 32.47
N GLN A 4 13.15 -47.45 32.87
CA GLN A 4 12.30 -46.72 31.93
C GLN A 4 13.12 -45.58 31.31
N GLN A 5 13.31 -45.68 29.99
CA GLN A 5 13.94 -44.67 29.17
C GLN A 5 13.02 -43.46 29.03
N MET A 6 13.52 -42.28 29.37
CA MET A 6 12.88 -41.00 29.05
C MET A 6 13.00 -40.73 27.54
N PRO A 7 11.96 -40.19 26.87
CA PRO A 7 12.07 -39.79 25.48
C PRO A 7 12.99 -38.57 25.35
N GLN A 8 14.02 -38.71 24.53
CA GLN A 8 14.91 -37.63 24.10
C GLN A 8 14.14 -36.71 23.15
N THR A 9 13.79 -35.50 23.58
CA THR A 9 13.31 -34.46 22.67
C THR A 9 14.50 -33.82 21.98
N THR A 10 14.71 -34.21 20.74
CA THR A 10 15.75 -33.68 19.84
C THR A 10 15.53 -32.18 19.60
N TYR A 11 16.50 -31.37 20.03
CA TYR A 11 16.63 -29.96 19.69
C TYR A 11 16.99 -29.84 18.20
N GLY A 12 16.16 -29.19 17.38
CA GLY A 12 16.29 -29.20 15.93
C GLY A 12 16.09 -27.82 15.28
N GLY A 13 17.20 -27.20 14.88
CA GLY A 13 17.32 -26.34 13.69
C GLY A 13 17.11 -24.82 13.86
N PRO A 14 17.91 -23.99 13.17
CA PRO A 14 17.64 -22.55 13.06
C PRO A 14 16.33 -22.30 12.31
N TRP A 15 15.56 -21.33 12.80
CA TRP A 15 14.33 -20.86 12.20
C TRP A 15 14.59 -20.40 10.76
N VAL A 16 14.17 -21.20 9.79
CA VAL A 16 13.98 -20.76 8.41
C VAL A 16 12.58 -20.16 8.38
N PRO A 17 12.39 -18.87 8.04
CA PRO A 17 11.05 -18.33 7.89
C PRO A 17 10.32 -19.15 6.82
N THR A 18 9.17 -19.71 7.21
CA THR A 18 8.29 -20.42 6.30
C THR A 18 7.86 -19.46 5.20
N GLN A 19 8.38 -19.67 4.00
CA GLN A 19 7.89 -19.06 2.76
C GLN A 19 6.39 -19.31 2.71
N GLN A 20 5.61 -18.28 3.06
CA GLN A 20 4.16 -18.37 2.97
C GLN A 20 3.83 -18.74 1.53
N HIS A 21 3.12 -19.86 1.37
CA HIS A 21 2.67 -20.39 0.09
C HIS A 21 1.64 -19.46 -0.53
N ALA A 22 2.11 -18.33 -1.00
CA ALA A 22 1.45 -17.52 -1.99
C ALA A 22 1.29 -18.41 -3.24
N GLY A 23 0.14 -18.34 -3.91
CA GLY A 23 -0.23 -19.26 -4.99
C GLY A 23 0.92 -19.51 -5.97
N GLN A 24 1.08 -20.73 -6.47
CA GLN A 24 2.22 -21.19 -7.29
C GLN A 24 2.55 -20.34 -8.53
N LYS A 25 1.71 -19.34 -8.85
CA LYS A 25 1.77 -18.50 -10.03
C LYS A 25 2.16 -17.08 -9.64
N SER A 26 3.27 -16.62 -10.21
CA SER A 26 3.84 -15.32 -9.88
C SER A 26 3.00 -14.19 -10.47
N PHE A 27 2.72 -13.15 -9.67
CA PHE A 27 2.04 -11.94 -10.14
C PHE A 27 2.82 -11.26 -11.27
N ILE A 28 4.14 -11.08 -11.11
CA ILE A 28 5.01 -10.48 -12.13
C ILE A 28 4.97 -11.27 -13.44
N ALA A 29 5.02 -12.61 -13.37
CA ALA A 29 4.95 -13.46 -14.56
C ALA A 29 3.60 -13.27 -15.29
N THR A 30 2.50 -13.22 -14.55
CA THR A 30 1.16 -13.00 -15.13
C THR A 30 1.02 -11.59 -15.71
N TRP A 31 1.61 -10.59 -15.06
CA TRP A 31 1.59 -9.20 -15.50
C TRP A 31 2.45 -8.96 -16.76
N LEU A 32 3.68 -9.49 -16.80
CA LEU A 32 4.56 -9.41 -17.95
C LEU A 32 4.00 -10.17 -19.15
N LEU A 33 3.41 -11.34 -18.91
CA LEU A 33 2.79 -12.14 -19.95
C LEU A 33 1.55 -11.41 -20.50
N SER A 34 0.82 -10.67 -19.65
CA SER A 34 -0.36 -9.89 -20.08
C SER A 34 0.04 -8.72 -20.95
N TRP A 35 1.24 -8.19 -20.72
CA TRP A 35 1.80 -7.11 -21.49
C TRP A 35 2.42 -7.58 -22.82
N LEU A 36 3.20 -8.66 -22.80
CA LEU A 36 3.95 -9.14 -23.97
C LEU A 36 3.12 -10.07 -24.87
N LEU A 37 2.25 -10.89 -24.28
CA LEU A 37 1.50 -11.98 -24.91
C LEU A 37 -0.02 -11.85 -24.71
N GLY A 38 -0.52 -10.74 -24.15
CA GLY A 38 -1.92 -10.52 -23.83
C GLY A 38 -2.87 -10.56 -25.02
N GLY A 39 -2.39 -10.22 -26.22
CA GLY A 39 -3.15 -10.33 -27.48
C GLY A 39 -3.48 -11.78 -27.86
N LEU A 40 -2.68 -12.74 -27.43
CA LEU A 40 -2.88 -14.18 -27.64
C LEU A 40 -3.60 -14.87 -26.46
N GLY A 41 -3.89 -14.13 -25.38
CA GLY A 41 -4.64 -14.64 -24.22
C GLY A 41 -3.87 -15.66 -23.36
N ILE A 42 -2.55 -15.74 -23.51
CA ILE A 42 -1.67 -16.74 -22.85
C ILE A 42 -1.69 -16.61 -21.32
N ASP A 43 -2.02 -15.43 -20.81
CA ASP A 43 -2.20 -15.13 -19.37
C ASP A 43 -3.34 -15.90 -18.74
N ARG A 44 -4.44 -16.05 -19.49
CA ARG A 44 -5.59 -16.83 -19.04
C ARG A 44 -5.26 -18.33 -19.06
N PHE A 45 -4.43 -18.78 -20.00
CA PHE A 45 -3.90 -20.14 -20.00
C PHE A 45 -2.95 -20.40 -18.83
N TYR A 46 -2.10 -19.43 -18.47
CA TYR A 46 -1.21 -19.51 -17.30
C TYR A 46 -2.00 -19.58 -15.98
N LEU A 47 -3.10 -18.83 -15.87
CA LEU A 47 -4.05 -18.93 -14.76
C LEU A 47 -4.97 -20.17 -14.83
N GLY A 48 -4.77 -21.03 -15.84
CA GLY A 48 -5.51 -22.27 -16.05
C GLY A 48 -6.91 -22.08 -16.61
N LYS A 49 -7.39 -20.84 -16.80
CA LYS A 49 -8.74 -20.52 -17.33
C LYS A 49 -8.75 -20.67 -18.85
N ILE A 50 -8.62 -21.92 -19.30
CA ILE A 50 -8.50 -22.33 -20.71
C ILE A 50 -9.74 -21.91 -21.52
N GLY A 51 -10.94 -21.90 -20.93
CA GLY A 51 -12.18 -21.49 -21.61
C GLY A 51 -12.19 -20.04 -22.06
N THR A 52 -11.81 -19.10 -21.18
CA THR A 52 -11.75 -17.66 -21.52
C THR A 52 -10.56 -17.32 -22.42
N GLY A 53 -9.47 -18.10 -22.33
CA GLY A 53 -8.34 -17.97 -23.25
C GLY A 53 -8.71 -18.36 -24.68
N PHE A 54 -9.45 -19.46 -24.86
CA PHE A 54 -9.91 -19.91 -26.18
C PHE A 54 -10.97 -18.99 -26.79
N LEU A 55 -11.90 -18.46 -25.98
CA LEU A 55 -12.88 -17.47 -26.45
C LEU A 55 -12.19 -16.20 -26.99
N LYS A 56 -11.12 -15.75 -26.31
CA LYS A 56 -10.30 -14.61 -26.72
C LYS A 56 -9.52 -14.86 -28.02
N LEU A 57 -9.15 -16.10 -28.30
CA LEU A 57 -8.50 -16.51 -29.56
C LEU A 57 -9.49 -16.54 -30.74
N ILE A 58 -10.72 -17.05 -30.53
CA ILE A 58 -11.76 -17.08 -31.57
C ILE A 58 -12.21 -15.66 -31.94
N THR A 59 -12.25 -14.74 -30.98
CA THR A 59 -12.59 -13.33 -31.23
C THR A 59 -11.42 -12.50 -31.77
N LEU A 60 -10.32 -13.13 -32.25
CA LEU A 60 -9.12 -12.43 -32.77
C LEU A 60 -8.56 -11.39 -31.77
N GLY A 61 -8.52 -11.72 -30.48
CA GLY A 61 -8.04 -10.81 -29.45
C GLY A 61 -8.87 -9.53 -29.27
N GLY A 62 -10.08 -9.48 -29.83
CA GLY A 62 -11.10 -8.46 -29.60
C GLY A 62 -10.59 -7.01 -29.60
N PHE A 63 -9.82 -6.65 -30.63
CA PHE A 63 -9.36 -5.27 -30.89
C PHE A 63 -8.66 -4.59 -29.69
N GLY A 64 -7.94 -5.34 -28.85
CA GLY A 64 -7.20 -4.78 -27.70
C GLY A 64 -8.07 -4.39 -26.51
N ILE A 65 -9.40 -4.40 -26.64
CA ILE A 65 -10.31 -4.16 -25.51
C ILE A 65 -10.18 -5.31 -24.50
N TRP A 66 -10.05 -6.54 -24.98
CA TRP A 66 -9.82 -7.71 -24.14
C TRP A 66 -8.42 -7.75 -23.51
N THR A 67 -7.43 -7.04 -24.03
CA THR A 67 -6.10 -6.94 -23.39
C THR A 67 -6.11 -5.85 -22.33
N LEU A 68 -6.78 -4.73 -22.61
CA LEU A 68 -6.98 -3.64 -21.66
C LEU A 68 -7.78 -4.08 -20.43
N VAL A 69 -8.91 -4.76 -20.63
CA VAL A 69 -9.71 -5.30 -19.53
C VAL A 69 -8.91 -6.31 -18.70
N ASP A 70 -8.10 -7.14 -19.36
CA ASP A 70 -7.25 -8.13 -18.68
C ASP A 70 -6.13 -7.49 -17.85
N LEU A 71 -5.50 -6.46 -18.42
CA LEU A 71 -4.44 -5.68 -17.81
C LEU A 71 -4.97 -4.94 -16.59
N ILE A 72 -6.13 -4.28 -16.70
CA ILE A 72 -6.81 -3.61 -15.59
C ILE A 72 -7.20 -4.62 -14.50
N LEU A 73 -7.78 -5.78 -14.85
CA LEU A 73 -8.12 -6.83 -13.89
C LEU A 73 -6.90 -7.39 -13.14
N THR A 74 -5.75 -7.44 -13.82
CA THR A 74 -4.49 -7.92 -13.24
C THR A 74 -3.87 -6.83 -12.35
N LEU A 75 -3.83 -5.57 -12.81
CA LEU A 75 -3.36 -4.41 -12.03
C LEU A 75 -4.20 -4.15 -10.78
N SER A 76 -5.52 -4.32 -10.88
CA SER A 76 -6.46 -4.16 -9.78
C SER A 76 -6.44 -5.33 -8.78
N GLY A 77 -5.66 -6.39 -9.03
CA GLY A 77 -5.53 -7.52 -8.10
C GLY A 77 -6.76 -8.42 -8.00
N ALA A 78 -7.78 -8.16 -8.81
CA ALA A 78 -9.01 -8.94 -8.86
C ALA A 78 -8.82 -10.30 -9.58
N GLN A 79 -7.63 -10.57 -10.15
CA GLN A 79 -7.29 -11.88 -10.69
C GLN A 79 -7.05 -12.91 -9.59
N LYS A 80 -8.02 -13.82 -9.46
CA LYS A 80 -7.93 -15.03 -8.64
C LYS A 80 -7.55 -16.24 -9.51
N ASP A 81 -6.67 -17.10 -9.02
CA ASP A 81 -6.36 -18.39 -9.67
C ASP A 81 -7.58 -19.33 -9.60
N LYS A 82 -7.55 -20.49 -10.27
CA LYS A 82 -8.59 -21.53 -10.25
C LYS A 82 -9.07 -21.93 -8.84
N ARG A 83 -8.24 -21.69 -7.83
CA ARG A 83 -8.47 -22.05 -6.43
C ARG A 83 -9.05 -20.88 -5.61
N GLY A 84 -9.41 -19.76 -6.25
CA GLY A 84 -9.95 -18.57 -5.58
C GLY A 84 -8.91 -17.73 -4.82
N MET A 85 -7.65 -18.14 -4.82
CA MET A 85 -6.57 -17.47 -4.10
C MET A 85 -5.99 -16.29 -4.90
N PRO A 86 -5.58 -15.21 -4.22
CA PRO A 86 -4.89 -14.08 -4.85
C PRO A 86 -3.50 -14.49 -5.37
N LEU A 87 -3.00 -13.74 -6.35
CA LEU A 87 -1.67 -13.95 -6.95
C LEU A 87 -0.54 -13.65 -5.96
N ALA A 88 0.50 -14.48 -5.99
CA ALA A 88 1.66 -14.33 -5.12
C ALA A 88 2.46 -13.05 -5.41
N GLY A 89 2.81 -12.30 -4.36
CA GLY A 89 3.61 -11.07 -4.48
C GLY A 89 2.86 -9.86 -5.03
N TYR A 90 1.53 -9.91 -5.12
CA TYR A 90 0.71 -8.80 -5.63
C TYR A 90 0.95 -7.50 -4.85
N GLN A 91 0.91 -7.55 -3.51
CA GLN A 91 1.04 -6.34 -2.69
C GLN A 91 2.44 -5.71 -2.77
N GLN A 92 3.48 -6.52 -2.94
CA GLN A 92 4.87 -6.05 -3.04
C GLN A 92 5.14 -5.36 -4.38
N HIS A 93 4.55 -5.85 -5.47
CA HIS A 93 4.86 -5.37 -6.83
C HIS A 93 3.76 -4.52 -7.46
N LYS A 94 2.64 -4.26 -6.76
CA LYS A 94 1.56 -3.40 -7.23
C LYS A 94 2.05 -1.99 -7.57
N LYS A 95 2.82 -1.36 -6.68
CA LYS A 95 3.37 0.00 -6.89
C LYS A 95 4.27 0.04 -8.13
N LEU A 96 5.17 -0.93 -8.27
CA LEU A 96 6.06 -1.07 -9.43
C LEU A 96 5.27 -1.29 -10.74
N ALA A 97 4.24 -2.13 -10.73
CA ALA A 97 3.41 -2.40 -11.90
C ALA A 97 2.64 -1.16 -12.39
N TRP A 98 2.13 -0.34 -11.46
CA TRP A 98 1.46 0.94 -11.81
C TRP A 98 2.44 1.96 -12.38
N ILE A 99 3.63 2.12 -11.77
CA ILE A 99 4.67 3.03 -12.26
C ILE A 99 5.10 2.65 -13.67
N VAL A 100 5.40 1.37 -13.93
CA VAL A 100 5.85 0.92 -15.25
C VAL A 100 4.73 1.04 -16.29
N THR A 101 3.49 0.72 -15.93
CA THR A 101 2.33 0.87 -16.84
C THR A 101 2.09 2.34 -17.20
N GLY A 102 2.16 3.24 -16.21
CA GLY A 102 2.06 4.68 -16.43
C GLY A 102 3.18 5.22 -17.33
N ALA A 103 4.42 4.80 -17.09
CA ALA A 103 5.59 5.20 -17.89
C ALA A 103 5.46 4.76 -19.36
N VAL A 104 4.97 3.54 -19.62
CA VAL A 104 4.76 3.04 -20.99
C VAL A 104 3.66 3.81 -21.72
N ILE A 105 2.55 4.12 -21.05
CA ILE A 105 1.46 4.90 -21.64
C ILE A 105 1.93 6.34 -21.96
N ALA A 106 2.65 6.97 -21.02
CA ALA A 106 3.21 8.30 -21.21
C ALA A 106 4.21 8.34 -22.39
N LEU A 107 5.08 7.32 -22.49
CA LEU A 107 6.00 7.17 -23.61
C LEU A 107 5.27 6.98 -24.94
N GLY A 108 4.19 6.18 -24.96
CA GLY A 108 3.36 5.98 -26.14
C GLY A 108 2.67 7.27 -26.63
N ILE A 109 2.17 8.10 -25.70
CA ILE A 109 1.57 9.41 -26.01
C ILE A 109 2.64 10.37 -26.58
N LEU A 110 3.83 10.39 -25.99
CA LEU A 110 4.95 11.20 -26.47
C LEU A 110 5.40 10.80 -27.88
N VAL A 111 5.45 9.50 -28.19
CA VAL A 111 5.80 8.99 -29.53
C VAL A 111 4.67 9.28 -30.55
N GLY A 112 3.40 9.18 -30.14
CA GLY A 112 2.24 9.48 -31.00
C GLY A 112 2.13 10.96 -31.40
N ALA A 113 2.55 11.88 -30.53
CA ALA A 113 2.55 13.32 -30.78
C ALA A 113 3.55 13.79 -31.86
N PHE A 114 4.47 12.92 -32.30
CA PHE A 114 5.45 13.20 -33.36
C PHE A 114 5.05 12.63 -34.74
N SER A 115 3.81 12.15 -34.94
CA SER A 115 3.36 11.74 -36.27
C SER A 115 3.12 12.97 -37.16
N PRO A 116 3.84 13.13 -38.29
CA PRO A 116 3.59 14.24 -39.19
C PRO A 116 2.17 14.13 -39.76
N LYS A 117 1.36 15.19 -39.56
CA LYS A 117 0.03 15.31 -40.17
C LYS A 117 0.16 15.20 -41.70
N PRO A 118 -0.55 14.26 -42.37
CA PRO A 118 -0.56 14.23 -43.81
C PRO A 118 -1.25 15.52 -44.31
N THR A 119 -0.47 16.33 -45.02
CA THR A 119 -0.93 17.55 -45.67
C THR A 119 -1.87 17.16 -46.81
N ALA A 120 -3.11 17.64 -46.73
CA ALA A 120 -4.12 17.48 -47.76
C ALA A 120 -3.64 18.15 -49.06
N GLY A 121 -3.64 17.39 -50.15
CA GLY A 121 -3.34 17.88 -51.49
C GLY A 121 -3.96 17.00 -52.57
N THR A 122 -4.92 17.60 -53.29
CA THR A 122 -5.41 17.25 -54.64
C THR A 122 -6.73 16.47 -54.73
N GLN A 123 -7.72 17.23 -55.18
CA GLN A 123 -9.09 16.91 -55.62
C GLN A 123 -9.10 15.93 -56.80
N ILE A 124 -10.14 15.10 -56.94
CA ILE A 124 -10.88 14.94 -58.21
C ILE A 124 -12.38 14.85 -57.90
N ALA A 125 -13.13 15.53 -58.77
CA ALA A 125 -14.54 15.84 -58.80
C ALA A 125 -15.51 14.65 -58.83
N ASP A 126 -16.71 14.95 -58.31
CA ASP A 126 -18.03 14.34 -58.53
C ASP A 126 -18.38 14.21 -60.04
N PRO A 127 -19.34 13.33 -60.46
CA PRO A 127 -20.77 13.64 -60.27
C PRO A 127 -21.72 12.44 -60.01
N ALA A 128 -22.52 12.53 -58.94
CA ALA A 128 -24.01 12.45 -58.84
C ALA A 128 -24.80 11.22 -59.42
N PRO A 129 -26.13 11.07 -59.16
CA PRO A 129 -26.84 10.86 -57.88
C PRO A 129 -27.92 9.71 -57.99
N SER A 130 -28.85 9.64 -57.02
CA SER A 130 -30.12 8.83 -56.96
C SER A 130 -29.99 7.55 -56.10
N VAL A 131 -30.86 7.23 -55.12
CA VAL A 131 -32.32 7.39 -55.00
C VAL A 131 -32.74 7.32 -53.50
N GLU A 132 -33.77 8.08 -53.12
CA GLU A 132 -34.98 7.75 -52.28
C GLU A 132 -34.90 6.63 -51.21
N ALA A 133 -35.53 6.67 -50.02
CA ALA A 133 -36.52 7.55 -49.40
C ALA A 133 -36.65 7.17 -47.91
N GLU A 134 -36.97 8.15 -47.06
CA GLU A 134 -37.72 7.95 -45.79
C GLU A 134 -39.22 7.75 -46.13
N PRO A 135 -40.09 7.17 -45.27
CA PRO A 135 -40.27 7.66 -43.89
C PRO A 135 -40.85 6.68 -42.83
N ALA A 136 -41.02 7.25 -41.63
CA ALA A 136 -42.15 7.10 -40.71
C ALA A 136 -42.07 6.09 -39.56
N ALA A 137 -42.16 6.69 -38.38
CA ALA A 137 -42.44 6.15 -37.05
C ALA A 137 -43.73 5.32 -36.94
N VAL A 138 -43.78 4.39 -35.97
CA VAL A 138 -44.97 4.07 -35.17
C VAL A 138 -44.53 3.62 -33.77
N GLU A 139 -45.17 4.20 -32.76
CA GLU A 139 -45.09 3.95 -31.31
C GLU A 139 -45.74 2.62 -30.90
N GLU A 140 -45.42 2.11 -29.69
CA GLU A 140 -46.38 1.76 -28.62
C GLU A 140 -45.72 0.89 -27.51
N PRO A 141 -46.29 0.87 -26.29
CA PRO A 141 -45.56 0.72 -25.03
C PRO A 141 -45.73 -0.65 -24.37
N ILE A 142 -44.98 -0.89 -23.29
CA ILE A 142 -45.33 -1.90 -22.28
C ILE A 142 -45.19 -1.27 -20.89
N GLU A 143 -46.35 -0.95 -20.32
CA GLU A 143 -46.60 -0.93 -18.88
C GLU A 143 -46.57 -2.39 -18.35
N GLU A 144 -46.04 -2.64 -17.16
CA GLU A 144 -46.88 -3.02 -16.01
C GLU A 144 -46.07 -3.20 -14.70
N ALA A 145 -46.70 -2.72 -13.63
CA ALA A 145 -46.78 -3.30 -12.29
C ALA A 145 -45.63 -3.13 -11.29
N VAL A 146 -45.81 -2.07 -10.50
CA VAL A 146 -45.44 -1.86 -9.10
C VAL A 146 -46.20 -2.82 -8.17
N ALA A 147 -45.55 -3.30 -7.10
CA ALA A 147 -46.08 -3.45 -5.72
C ALA A 147 -44.95 -4.05 -4.85
N GLU A 148 -44.18 -3.29 -4.06
CA GLU A 148 -44.53 -2.66 -2.78
C GLU A 148 -44.66 -3.69 -1.62
N GLN A 149 -43.72 -3.65 -0.67
CA GLN A 149 -43.92 -3.54 0.79
C GLN A 149 -42.71 -4.06 1.61
N THR A 150 -41.97 -3.11 2.17
CA THR A 150 -41.30 -3.08 3.50
C THR A 150 -42.36 -3.08 4.64
N PRO A 151 -42.03 -2.97 5.95
CA PRO A 151 -40.91 -3.43 6.82
C PRO A 151 -41.41 -3.99 8.20
N GLU A 152 -40.52 -4.31 9.15
CA GLU A 152 -40.60 -4.16 10.65
C GLU A 152 -39.54 -5.10 11.34
N GLU A 153 -38.44 -4.60 11.93
CA GLU A 153 -38.18 -4.22 13.36
C GLU A 153 -38.33 -5.38 14.38
N GLU A 154 -37.23 -5.95 14.93
CA GLU A 154 -36.57 -5.70 16.26
C GLU A 154 -37.30 -6.33 17.49
N PRO A 155 -36.72 -6.49 18.71
CA PRO A 155 -35.31 -6.72 19.15
C PRO A 155 -35.12 -7.72 20.34
N ALA A 156 -33.84 -7.95 20.72
CA ALA A 156 -33.27 -8.27 22.07
C ALA A 156 -33.73 -9.57 22.83
N LYS A 157 -33.02 -10.20 23.78
CA LYS A 157 -31.96 -9.80 24.74
C LYS A 157 -31.46 -11.07 25.52
N GLU A 158 -30.36 -10.91 26.27
CA GLU A 158 -29.95 -11.60 27.53
C GLU A 158 -28.64 -12.44 27.56
N ALA A 159 -27.68 -11.92 28.33
CA ALA A 159 -26.62 -12.63 29.07
C ALA A 159 -27.13 -12.97 30.50
N PRO A 160 -26.44 -13.81 31.32
CA PRO A 160 -25.40 -13.29 32.25
C PRO A 160 -24.25 -14.30 32.62
N VAL A 161 -22.98 -13.91 32.83
CA VAL A 161 -22.21 -13.46 34.06
C VAL A 161 -21.36 -14.57 34.76
N ALA A 162 -20.18 -14.14 35.24
CA ALA A 162 -19.17 -14.73 36.18
C ALA A 162 -18.09 -15.63 35.54
N ASP A 163 -16.78 -15.44 35.75
CA ASP A 163 -16.08 -15.28 37.05
C ASP A 163 -14.77 -14.45 36.93
N GLU A 164 -14.42 -13.76 38.01
CA GLU A 164 -13.15 -13.07 38.33
C GLU A 164 -12.12 -14.09 38.90
N PRO A 165 -10.78 -13.84 38.96
CA PRO A 165 -10.14 -12.93 39.94
C PRO A 165 -8.97 -12.10 39.33
N THR A 166 -8.73 -10.84 39.67
CA THR A 166 -8.16 -10.24 40.91
C THR A 166 -6.85 -10.87 41.39
N GLU A 167 -5.71 -10.21 41.14
CA GLU A 167 -4.61 -10.11 42.10
C GLU A 167 -3.85 -8.77 41.93
N GLU A 168 -3.69 -8.08 43.05
CA GLU A 168 -3.01 -6.79 43.26
C GLU A 168 -1.47 -6.92 43.21
N PRO A 169 -0.73 -5.80 43.11
CA PRO A 169 0.70 -5.78 42.82
C PRO A 169 1.56 -5.83 44.09
N ALA A 170 2.70 -6.53 44.01
CA ALA A 170 3.77 -6.46 45.01
C ALA A 170 4.97 -5.68 44.46
N ALA A 171 4.98 -4.38 44.79
CA ALA A 171 6.07 -3.65 45.44
C ALA A 171 7.53 -4.16 45.32
N VAL A 172 8.36 -3.32 44.69
CA VAL A 172 9.74 -2.86 45.01
C VAL A 172 10.85 -3.89 45.33
N GLU A 173 11.96 -3.85 44.57
CA GLU A 173 13.21 -3.13 44.93
C GLU A 173 14.33 -3.29 43.87
N PRO A 174 15.33 -2.38 43.85
CA PRO A 174 16.23 -2.12 42.73
C PRO A 174 17.51 -2.96 42.79
N VAL A 175 18.18 -3.12 41.65
CA VAL A 175 19.57 -3.63 41.59
C VAL A 175 20.31 -2.67 40.65
N GLU A 176 20.90 -1.62 41.22
CA GLU A 176 22.34 -1.52 41.47
C GLU A 176 23.16 -1.54 40.16
N GLU A 177 23.49 -0.33 39.72
CA GLU A 177 24.68 -0.05 38.94
C GLU A 177 25.89 -0.63 39.67
N GLU A 178 26.81 -1.27 38.92
CA GLU A 178 28.23 -1.20 39.20
C GLU A 178 29.02 -1.34 37.89
N PRO A 179 30.21 -0.71 37.84
CA PRO A 179 30.83 -0.20 36.63
C PRO A 179 31.74 -1.25 35.98
N VAL A 180 31.96 -1.13 34.67
CA VAL A 180 33.11 -1.79 34.05
C VAL A 180 34.12 -0.71 33.69
N GLU A 181 35.18 -0.70 34.49
CA GLU A 181 36.39 0.10 34.36
C GLU A 181 36.99 0.00 32.95
N GLU A 182 37.28 1.18 32.41
CA GLU A 182 38.29 1.36 31.37
C GLU A 182 39.67 1.02 31.93
N GLU A 183 40.55 0.42 31.11
CA GLU A 183 42.00 0.61 31.13
C GLU A 183 42.55 0.22 29.73
N PRO A 184 43.70 0.78 29.32
CA PRO A 184 43.89 1.40 28.01
C PRO A 184 44.61 0.49 27.01
N VAL A 185 44.35 0.70 25.71
CA VAL A 185 45.18 0.13 24.64
C VAL A 185 45.93 1.26 23.97
N GLU A 186 47.24 1.32 24.24
CA GLU A 186 48.18 2.25 23.62
C GLU A 186 48.16 2.14 22.08
N ALA A 187 48.18 3.31 21.45
CA ALA A 187 48.32 3.52 20.02
C ALA A 187 49.71 3.13 19.51
N PRO A 188 49.82 2.68 18.25
CA PRO A 188 50.95 3.04 17.40
C PRO A 188 50.56 4.27 16.56
N ALA A 189 51.42 5.28 16.63
CA ALA A 189 51.37 6.47 15.79
C ALA A 189 51.49 6.08 14.30
N GLU A 190 50.46 6.42 13.53
CA GLU A 190 50.54 6.52 12.06
C GLU A 190 50.46 8.00 11.68
N GLU A 191 51.66 8.52 11.37
CA GLU A 191 51.98 9.44 10.28
C GLU A 191 50.83 10.35 9.76
N GLU A 192 50.91 11.63 10.14
CA GLU A 192 50.06 12.72 9.68
C GLU A 192 50.10 12.88 8.14
N ALA A 193 49.04 12.42 7.48
CA ALA A 193 48.64 12.90 6.15
C ALA A 193 47.81 14.20 6.30
N PRO A 194 47.86 15.14 5.35
CA PRO A 194 47.30 16.47 5.53
C PRO A 194 45.77 16.39 5.67
N VAL A 195 45.26 16.88 6.80
CA VAL A 195 43.83 17.06 7.05
C VAL A 195 43.32 18.16 6.11
N VAL A 196 42.62 17.75 5.07
CA VAL A 196 41.71 18.63 4.34
C VAL A 196 40.46 18.72 5.21
N GLU A 197 40.19 19.90 5.75
CA GLU A 197 38.89 20.19 6.37
C GLU A 197 37.82 20.14 5.26
N GLU A 198 37.23 18.97 5.08
CA GLU A 198 35.99 18.83 4.32
C GLU A 198 34.86 19.33 5.25
N GLU A 199 34.27 20.47 4.90
CA GLU A 199 33.01 20.96 5.49
C GLU A 199 32.03 19.78 5.60
N PRO A 200 31.34 19.58 6.73
CA PRO A 200 30.51 18.39 6.95
C PRO A 200 29.33 18.40 5.98
N SER A 201 29.50 17.77 4.81
CA SER A 201 28.42 17.58 3.86
C SER A 201 27.50 16.52 4.43
N VAL A 202 26.23 16.87 4.62
CA VAL A 202 25.19 15.96 5.11
C VAL A 202 25.19 14.68 4.26
N PRO A 203 25.26 13.47 4.87
CA PRO A 203 25.23 12.22 4.11
C PRO A 203 23.99 12.10 3.21
N ALA A 204 24.12 11.41 2.08
CA ALA A 204 23.02 11.24 1.12
C ALA A 204 21.78 10.56 1.74
N GLU A 205 22.00 9.64 2.68
CA GLU A 205 20.92 8.97 3.41
C GLU A 205 20.09 9.95 4.23
N TYR A 206 20.72 10.94 4.87
CA TYR A 206 20.07 11.92 5.75
C TYR A 206 19.16 12.85 4.94
N SER A 207 19.63 13.28 3.77
CA SER A 207 18.82 14.06 2.82
C SER A 207 17.63 13.26 2.29
N SER A 208 17.83 11.95 2.05
CA SER A 208 16.76 11.05 1.62
C SER A 208 15.72 10.84 2.71
N ALA A 209 16.15 10.65 3.96
CA ALA A 209 15.30 10.53 5.12
C ALA A 209 14.49 11.81 5.37
N LEU A 210 15.10 12.99 5.27
CA LEU A 210 14.39 14.28 5.33
C LEU A 210 13.32 14.40 4.24
N THR A 211 13.63 14.04 2.99
CA THR A 211 12.65 14.11 1.89
C THR A 211 11.45 13.17 2.15
N LYS A 212 11.71 11.99 2.71
CA LYS A 212 10.66 11.04 3.10
C LYS A 212 9.86 11.52 4.30
N ALA A 213 10.55 12.09 5.29
CA ALA A 213 9.94 12.71 6.47
C ALA A 213 8.91 13.78 6.07
N GLN A 214 9.31 14.68 5.16
CA GLN A 214 8.43 15.70 4.57
C GLN A 214 7.21 15.06 3.88
N SER A 215 7.45 14.09 2.99
CA SER A 215 6.36 13.43 2.25
C SER A 215 5.32 12.77 3.17
N TYR A 216 5.77 12.14 4.24
CA TYR A 216 4.90 11.45 5.20
C TYR A 216 4.19 12.41 6.15
N SER A 217 4.86 13.49 6.57
CA SER A 217 4.18 14.59 7.26
C SER A 217 3.07 15.18 6.41
N ASP A 218 3.35 15.50 5.14
CA ASP A 218 2.42 16.20 4.26
C ASP A 218 1.23 15.34 3.81
N MET A 219 1.48 14.08 3.46
CA MET A 219 0.44 13.21 2.88
C MET A 219 -0.28 12.35 3.92
N MET A 220 0.43 11.98 4.99
CA MET A 220 -0.09 11.06 5.99
C MET A 220 -0.24 11.70 7.36
N HIS A 221 0.16 12.97 7.55
CA HIS A 221 -0.03 13.71 8.80
C HIS A 221 0.48 12.93 10.01
N MET A 222 1.63 12.28 9.88
CA MET A 222 2.18 11.44 10.94
C MET A 222 2.69 12.27 12.12
N SER A 223 2.68 11.67 13.31
CA SER A 223 3.39 12.21 14.47
C SER A 223 4.90 12.03 14.32
N LYS A 224 5.69 12.67 15.20
CA LYS A 224 7.15 12.44 15.24
C LYS A 224 7.51 10.99 15.49
N ALA A 225 6.84 10.34 16.44
CA ALA A 225 7.10 8.95 16.81
C ALA A 225 6.74 8.00 15.68
N GLY A 226 5.52 8.13 15.12
CA GLY A 226 5.11 7.31 13.98
C GLY A 226 5.99 7.54 12.75
N LEU A 227 6.48 8.77 12.55
CA LEU A 227 7.39 9.08 11.46
C LEU A 227 8.76 8.42 11.65
N TYR A 228 9.30 8.41 12.86
CA TYR A 228 10.52 7.68 13.20
C TYR A 228 10.37 6.20 12.88
N ASP A 229 9.33 5.57 13.43
CA ASP A 229 9.06 4.15 13.23
C ASP A 229 8.91 3.80 11.75
N GLN A 230 8.24 4.65 10.98
CA GLN A 230 8.06 4.45 9.54
C GLN A 230 9.37 4.56 8.76
N LEU A 231 10.26 5.49 9.13
CA LEU A 231 11.55 5.68 8.48
C LEU A 231 12.52 4.56 8.82
N THR A 232 12.49 4.03 10.05
CA THR A 232 13.38 2.95 10.50
C THR A 232 12.82 1.54 10.27
N SER A 233 11.52 1.41 9.99
CA SER A 233 10.85 0.11 9.85
C SER A 233 11.53 -0.79 8.81
N GLU A 234 11.74 -2.06 9.18
CA GLU A 234 12.25 -3.11 8.28
C GLU A 234 11.35 -3.32 7.05
N TYR A 235 10.07 -2.96 7.15
CA TYR A 235 9.09 -3.05 6.05
C TYR A 235 8.86 -1.69 5.35
N GLY A 236 9.44 -0.61 5.88
CA GLY A 236 9.29 0.77 5.43
C GLY A 236 10.47 1.24 4.59
N GLU A 237 11.13 2.31 5.05
CA GLU A 237 12.27 2.91 4.34
C GLU A 237 13.63 2.33 4.78
N GLN A 238 13.69 1.69 5.95
CA GLN A 238 14.91 1.05 6.49
C GLN A 238 16.12 1.99 6.63
N PHE A 239 15.87 3.28 6.87
CA PHE A 239 16.94 4.23 7.16
C PHE A 239 17.59 3.90 8.51
N SER A 240 18.87 4.27 8.63
CA SER A 240 19.53 4.31 9.93
C SER A 240 18.77 5.18 10.94
N ALA A 241 18.86 4.84 12.23
CA ALA A 241 18.23 5.60 13.30
C ALA A 241 18.66 7.08 13.28
N GLU A 242 19.93 7.33 12.97
CA GLU A 242 20.51 8.66 12.89
C GLU A 242 19.97 9.45 11.69
N ALA A 243 19.80 8.81 10.53
CA ALA A 243 19.21 9.45 9.35
C ALA A 243 17.72 9.74 9.56
N ALA A 244 16.96 8.83 10.17
CA ALA A 244 15.56 9.02 10.51
C ALA A 244 15.38 10.19 11.49
N GLN A 245 16.20 10.22 12.55
CA GLN A 245 16.20 11.31 13.54
C GLN A 245 16.56 12.65 12.88
N TYR A 246 17.60 12.67 12.04
CA TYR A 246 17.94 13.86 11.25
C TYR A 246 16.75 14.33 10.40
N GLY A 247 16.03 13.42 9.75
CA GLY A 247 14.83 13.75 8.99
C GLY A 247 13.75 14.42 9.83
N ILE A 248 13.48 13.92 11.03
CA ILE A 248 12.47 14.46 11.97
C ILE A 248 12.89 15.81 12.57
N ASP A 249 14.18 16.02 12.79
CA ASP A 249 14.69 17.27 13.37
C ASP A 249 14.74 18.40 12.34
N ASN A 250 14.81 18.07 11.05
CA ASN A 250 14.94 19.04 9.96
C ASN A 250 13.69 19.15 9.08
N VAL A 251 12.66 18.34 9.32
CA VAL A 251 11.37 18.47 8.61
C VAL A 251 10.67 19.74 9.05
N ASP A 252 10.26 20.54 8.07
CA ASP A 252 9.45 21.74 8.28
C ASP A 252 7.97 21.31 8.40
N ALA A 253 7.59 20.83 9.58
CA ALA A 253 6.26 20.31 9.87
C ALA A 253 5.64 21.02 11.08
N ASP A 254 4.37 21.41 10.93
CA ASP A 254 3.52 21.79 12.05
C ASP A 254 2.85 20.54 12.62
N TRP A 255 3.42 20.02 13.71
CA TRP A 255 2.93 18.80 14.34
C TRP A 255 1.55 18.93 14.98
N ASN A 256 1.15 20.15 15.36
CA ASN A 256 -0.19 20.43 15.84
C ASN A 256 -1.20 20.35 14.68
N GLN A 257 -0.82 20.84 13.50
CA GLN A 257 -1.63 20.67 12.28
C GLN A 257 -1.72 19.21 11.85
N ASN A 258 -0.62 18.44 11.91
CA ASN A 258 -0.67 17.01 11.61
C ASN A 258 -1.67 16.28 12.53
N ALA A 259 -1.64 16.59 13.84
CA ALA A 259 -2.60 16.03 14.78
C ALA A 259 -4.05 16.43 14.45
N LEU A 260 -4.28 17.69 14.07
CA LEU A 260 -5.60 18.17 13.66
C LEU A 260 -6.12 17.48 12.39
N GLU A 261 -5.29 17.33 11.37
CA GLU A 261 -5.69 16.64 10.13
C GLU A 261 -5.96 15.15 10.36
N LYS A 262 -5.19 14.50 11.25
CA LYS A 262 -5.50 13.15 11.72
C LYS A 262 -6.82 13.08 12.47
N ALA A 263 -7.07 14.03 13.37
CA ALA A 263 -8.32 14.12 14.11
C ALA A 263 -9.52 14.25 13.16
N ARG A 264 -9.43 15.13 12.16
CA ARG A 264 -10.43 15.29 11.10
C ARG A 264 -10.64 13.99 10.33
N SER A 265 -9.55 13.32 9.95
CA SER A 265 -9.63 12.03 9.26
C SER A 265 -10.39 10.98 10.08
N TYR A 266 -10.13 10.87 11.38
CA TYR A 266 -10.86 9.96 12.26
C TYR A 266 -12.33 10.35 12.44
N GLN A 267 -12.62 11.65 12.57
CA GLN A 267 -13.98 12.16 12.65
C GLN A 267 -14.76 11.83 11.37
N ASP A 268 -14.19 12.10 10.20
CA ASP A 268 -14.88 11.99 8.91
C ASP A 268 -15.03 10.54 8.44
N THR A 269 -13.99 9.72 8.62
CA THR A 269 -13.95 8.36 8.06
C THR A 269 -14.45 7.30 9.03
N MET A 270 -14.32 7.53 10.34
CA MET A 270 -14.68 6.58 11.38
C MET A 270 -15.78 7.08 12.31
N ALA A 271 -16.27 8.32 12.14
CA ALA A 271 -17.30 8.92 12.97
C ALA A 271 -16.99 8.85 14.49
N MET A 272 -15.70 8.96 14.83
CA MET A 272 -15.24 8.88 16.22
C MET A 272 -15.61 10.14 17.01
N SER A 273 -15.85 9.98 18.31
CA SER A 273 -16.05 11.11 19.23
C SER A 273 -14.73 11.84 19.51
N PRO A 274 -14.77 13.13 19.93
CA PRO A 274 -13.56 13.86 20.30
C PRO A 274 -12.69 13.14 21.33
N ASP A 275 -13.29 12.55 22.37
CA ASP A 275 -12.55 11.80 23.39
C ASP A 275 -11.87 10.55 22.80
N ALA A 276 -12.57 9.80 21.95
CA ALA A 276 -11.99 8.61 21.29
C ALA A 276 -10.88 9.00 20.31
N ILE A 277 -11.00 10.15 19.64
CA ILE A 277 -9.96 10.70 18.77
C ILE A 277 -8.73 11.08 19.60
N HIS A 278 -8.92 11.75 20.74
CA HIS A 278 -7.82 12.10 21.63
C HIS A 278 -7.04 10.86 22.09
N ASP A 279 -7.76 9.83 22.54
CA ASP A 279 -7.16 8.56 22.97
C ASP A 279 -6.41 7.88 21.82
N GLN A 280 -6.98 7.90 20.61
CA GLN A 280 -6.35 7.31 19.42
C GLN A 280 -5.09 8.08 18.98
N LEU A 281 -5.10 9.41 19.07
CA LEU A 281 -3.96 10.24 18.74
C LEU A 281 -2.80 10.00 19.70
N THR A 282 -3.08 9.78 20.99
CA THR A 282 -2.06 9.61 22.03
C THR A 282 -1.66 8.15 22.29
N SER A 283 -2.44 7.19 21.80
CA SER A 283 -2.21 5.75 22.00
C SER A 283 -0.83 5.30 21.52
N GLU A 284 -0.19 4.45 22.32
CA GLU A 284 1.09 3.78 22.00
C GLU A 284 0.99 2.90 20.74
N TYR A 285 -0.20 2.36 20.45
CA TYR A 285 -0.47 1.56 19.25
C TYR A 285 -1.16 2.35 18.13
N GLY A 286 -1.44 3.64 18.38
CA GLY A 286 -2.14 4.52 17.48
C GLY A 286 -1.19 5.46 16.76
N GLU A 287 -1.42 6.76 16.91
CA GLU A 287 -0.62 7.78 16.22
C GLU A 287 0.53 8.32 17.07
N GLN A 288 0.57 8.08 18.38
CA GLN A 288 1.65 8.51 19.29
C GLN A 288 1.99 10.01 19.24
N PHE A 289 0.99 10.86 19.01
CA PHE A 289 1.12 12.30 19.26
C PHE A 289 1.30 12.58 20.75
N THR A 290 1.96 13.68 21.06
CA THR A 290 2.00 14.18 22.45
C THR A 290 0.61 14.58 22.91
N SER A 291 0.34 14.50 24.22
CA SER A 291 -0.94 14.96 24.79
C SER A 291 -1.28 16.38 24.33
N SER A 292 -0.31 17.31 24.36
CA SER A 292 -0.53 18.70 23.93
C SER A 292 -0.93 18.86 22.46
N GLN A 293 -0.44 17.97 21.57
CA GLN A 293 -0.82 17.99 20.15
C GLN A 293 -2.23 17.44 19.96
N ALA A 294 -2.58 16.37 20.69
CA ALA A 294 -3.93 15.83 20.69
C ALA A 294 -4.94 16.83 21.28
N ASP A 295 -4.60 17.48 22.39
CA ASP A 295 -5.40 18.54 23.01
C ASP A 295 -5.67 19.68 22.01
N TYR A 296 -4.60 20.16 21.35
CA TYR A 296 -4.72 21.16 20.28
C TYR A 296 -5.67 20.69 19.17
N ALA A 297 -5.51 19.45 18.70
CA ALA A 297 -6.31 18.89 17.64
C ALA A 297 -7.81 18.86 18.01
N ILE A 298 -8.15 18.45 19.23
CA ILE A 298 -9.53 18.42 19.72
C ILE A 298 -10.13 19.83 19.86
N GLU A 299 -9.36 20.78 20.39
CA GLU A 299 -9.80 22.18 20.53
C GLU A 299 -10.16 22.80 19.18
N HIS A 300 -9.45 22.42 18.12
CA HIS A 300 -9.60 22.99 16.78
C HIS A 300 -10.42 22.12 15.82
N LEU A 301 -10.94 20.98 16.27
CA LEU A 301 -11.63 20.01 15.40
C LEU A 301 -12.93 20.55 14.81
N ASN A 302 -13.65 21.40 15.55
CA ASN A 302 -14.95 21.96 15.16
C ASN A 302 -14.88 23.46 14.82
N GLY A 303 -13.67 23.98 14.55
CA GLY A 303 -13.40 25.39 14.25
C GLY A 303 -13.60 25.78 12.79
#